data_AF-A0A438EPI7-F1
#
_entry.id   AF-A0A438EPI7-F1
#
_cell.length_a   1.000
_cell.length_b   1.000
_cell.length_c   1.000
_cell.angle_alpha   90.00
_cell.angle_beta   90.00
_cell.angle_gamma   90.00
#
_symmetry.space_group_name_H-M   'P 1'
#
loop_
_entity.id
_entity.type
_entity.pdbx_description
1 polymer ?
#
loop_
_entity_poly.entity_id
_entity_poly.type
_entity_poly.pdbx_seq_one_letter_code
_entity_poly.pdbx_strand_id
1 'polypeptide(L)'
;MGWHRSRRATTVRGGDSVQPTESLGVEEEWVERRNTGAWGSWAHGCEDSKAMGHHVTVISSSDRKREEAMDHLGADDYLISSDSTRMQKAADSLDYIIDTVPVFHPLEPYLSLLKLDGKLILLGIINTPLQFANPMVMLGRKSITGSFIGSMKETEEVLEFCKEKGVTSMIEMVKMDYVNTAFERLEKNDVRYRFVVDVAGSKLDQ
;
A
#
# COMPACT_ATOMS: atom_id res chain seq x y z
N MET A 1 -25.32 -22.36 -3.42
CA MET A 1 -23.97 -22.92 -3.20
C MET A 1 -23.01 -21.76 -3.07
N GLY A 2 -22.46 -21.54 -1.87
CA GLY A 2 -21.70 -20.32 -1.56
C GLY A 2 -20.30 -20.31 -2.17
N TRP A 3 -19.93 -19.20 -2.82
CA TRP A 3 -18.59 -18.95 -3.33
C TRP A 3 -17.80 -18.06 -2.37
N HIS A 4 -17.34 -18.62 -1.24
CA HIS A 4 -16.24 -17.98 -0.51
C HIS A 4 -14.92 -18.27 -1.24
N ARG A 5 -14.66 -17.51 -2.31
CA ARG A 5 -13.30 -17.38 -2.84
C ARG A 5 -12.51 -16.48 -1.91
N SER A 6 -11.49 -17.03 -1.27
CA SER A 6 -10.38 -16.24 -0.72
C SER A 6 -9.85 -15.33 -1.83
N ARG A 7 -10.01 -14.00 -1.65
CA ARG A 7 -9.48 -12.99 -2.56
C ARG A 7 -7.98 -12.84 -2.24
N ARG A 8 -7.13 -13.00 -3.27
CA ARG A 8 -5.67 -12.87 -3.18
C ARG A 8 -5.30 -11.45 -3.59
N ALA A 9 -4.86 -10.71 -2.60
CA ALA A 9 -4.84 -9.27 -2.59
C ALA A 9 -3.69 -8.83 -1.69
N THR A 10 -2.59 -8.45 -2.32
CA THR A 10 -1.85 -7.22 -2.04
C THR A 10 -0.73 -7.09 -3.04
N THR A 11 -0.32 -5.84 -3.21
CA THR A 11 1.08 -5.43 -3.36
C THR A 11 1.14 -4.07 -2.71
N VAL A 12 2.22 -3.75 -2.02
CA VAL A 12 2.51 -2.37 -1.59
C VAL A 12 4.01 -2.16 -1.64
N ARG A 13 4.49 -1.31 -2.54
CA ARG A 13 5.92 -1.12 -2.84
C ARG A 13 6.32 0.31 -2.45
N GLY A 14 6.67 0.49 -1.18
CA GLY A 14 6.69 1.82 -0.58
C GLY A 14 7.79 2.78 -1.02
N GLY A 15 7.39 4.04 -1.17
CA GLY A 15 8.09 5.21 -0.63
C GLY A 15 7.13 6.06 0.21
N ASP A 16 7.65 7.00 0.99
CA ASP A 16 6.91 7.67 2.08
C ASP A 16 6.18 8.97 1.64
N SER A 17 4.91 9.17 2.01
CA SER A 17 4.22 10.50 2.14
C SER A 17 2.74 10.36 2.61
N VAL A 18 2.04 11.50 2.88
CA VAL A 18 1.11 11.65 4.02
C VAL A 18 -0.14 12.56 3.74
N GLN A 19 -1.26 12.30 4.46
CA GLN A 19 -2.46 13.14 4.81
C GLN A 19 -3.70 13.25 3.85
N PRO A 20 -4.95 13.52 4.36
CA PRO A 20 -6.25 13.10 3.76
C PRO A 20 -7.30 14.19 3.36
N THR A 21 -8.34 13.83 2.57
CA THR A 21 -9.69 14.48 2.32
C THR A 21 -10.53 13.75 1.20
N GLU A 22 -11.89 13.81 1.21
CA GLU A 22 -13.00 13.19 0.34
C GLU A 22 -12.85 11.79 -0.39
N SER A 23 -13.78 10.78 -0.47
CA SER A 23 -15.28 10.59 -0.38
C SER A 23 -15.77 9.43 0.59
N LEU A 24 -17.02 8.89 0.61
CA LEU A 24 -17.64 8.09 1.73
C LEU A 24 -18.10 6.60 1.41
N GLY A 25 -18.01 5.62 2.35
CA GLY A 25 -19.20 4.80 2.76
C GLY A 25 -19.33 3.24 2.75
N VAL A 26 -18.74 2.47 3.69
CA VAL A 26 -19.13 1.08 4.13
C VAL A 26 -18.58 -0.17 3.38
N GLU A 27 -18.46 -1.27 4.15
CA GLU A 27 -17.80 -2.60 4.05
C GLU A 27 -17.91 -3.44 2.74
N GLU A 28 -17.02 -4.44 2.63
CA GLU A 28 -16.73 -5.38 1.52
C GLU A 28 -16.40 -4.76 0.15
N GLU A 29 -16.92 -3.57 -0.17
CA GLU A 29 -16.76 -2.87 -1.45
C GLU A 29 -15.51 -1.97 -1.54
N TRP A 30 -14.76 -1.84 -0.45
CA TRP A 30 -13.70 -0.85 -0.24
C TRP A 30 -12.65 -0.81 -1.36
N VAL A 31 -11.94 -1.92 -1.57
CA VAL A 31 -10.88 -1.97 -2.58
C VAL A 31 -11.44 -2.18 -4.00
N GLU A 32 -12.69 -2.64 -4.12
CA GLU A 32 -13.28 -2.93 -5.43
C GLU A 32 -13.96 -1.71 -6.08
N ARG A 33 -14.55 -0.79 -5.29
CA ARG A 33 -15.24 0.41 -5.80
C ARG A 33 -14.62 1.74 -5.39
N ARG A 34 -14.06 1.88 -4.19
CA ARG A 34 -13.83 3.21 -3.60
C ARG A 34 -12.43 3.77 -3.75
N ASN A 35 -11.42 2.93 -3.99
CA ASN A 35 -10.07 3.42 -4.27
C ASN A 35 -9.61 4.38 -3.14
N THR A 36 -9.72 3.97 -1.88
CA THR A 36 -9.59 4.89 -0.73
C THR A 36 -8.13 5.12 -0.36
N GLY A 37 -7.65 6.35 -0.41
CA GLY A 37 -6.24 6.70 -0.21
C GLY A 37 -5.77 6.77 1.26
N ALA A 38 -6.36 5.98 2.17
CA ALA A 38 -5.98 5.95 3.59
C ALA A 38 -4.60 5.30 3.86
N TRP A 39 -4.07 4.59 2.86
CA TRP A 39 -2.84 3.78 2.91
C TRP A 39 -1.55 4.62 2.83
N GLY A 40 -1.38 5.61 3.71
CA GLY A 40 -0.23 6.53 3.73
C GLY A 40 1.13 5.91 4.11
N SER A 41 1.26 4.59 4.04
CA SER A 41 2.51 3.82 4.05
C SER A 41 2.24 2.41 3.53
N TRP A 42 3.25 1.80 2.90
CA TRP A 42 3.19 0.43 2.40
C TRP A 42 2.97 -0.62 3.50
N ALA A 43 3.42 -0.32 4.71
CA ALA A 43 3.23 -1.15 5.88
C ALA A 43 1.75 -1.23 6.30
N HIS A 44 1.11 -0.08 6.43
CA HIS A 44 -0.32 0.02 6.75
C HIS A 44 -1.19 -0.63 5.65
N GLY A 45 -0.78 -0.46 4.40
CA GLY A 45 -1.26 -1.22 3.24
C GLY A 45 -1.34 -2.74 3.45
N CYS A 46 -0.31 -3.31 4.08
CA CYS A 46 -0.26 -4.72 4.43
C CYS A 46 -1.17 -5.03 5.63
N GLU A 47 -1.08 -4.24 6.69
CA GLU A 47 -1.82 -4.43 7.95
C GLU A 47 -3.34 -4.45 7.76
N ASP A 48 -3.95 -3.42 7.15
CA ASP A 48 -5.42 -3.43 7.01
C ASP A 48 -5.86 -4.49 5.99
N SER A 49 -5.06 -4.79 4.96
CA SER A 49 -5.35 -5.91 4.04
C SER A 49 -5.36 -7.26 4.77
N LYS A 50 -4.43 -7.49 5.72
CA LYS A 50 -4.45 -8.67 6.59
C LYS A 50 -5.66 -8.66 7.53
N ALA A 51 -6.01 -7.51 8.10
CA ALA A 51 -7.19 -7.35 8.98
C ALA A 51 -8.53 -7.52 8.24
N MET A 52 -8.57 -7.26 6.93
CA MET A 52 -9.68 -7.59 6.02
C MET A 52 -9.72 -9.08 5.62
N GLY A 53 -8.78 -9.90 6.09
CA GLY A 53 -8.71 -11.33 5.81
C GLY A 53 -8.17 -11.66 4.41
N HIS A 54 -7.45 -10.74 3.77
CA HIS A 54 -6.82 -10.99 2.48
C HIS A 54 -5.53 -11.82 2.60
N HIS A 55 -5.22 -12.51 1.51
CA HIS A 55 -3.91 -13.14 1.31
C HIS A 55 -3.00 -12.14 0.59
N VAL A 56 -1.96 -11.70 1.30
CA VAL A 56 -1.16 -10.53 1.01
C VAL A 56 0.21 -10.94 0.45
N THR A 57 0.51 -10.45 -0.76
CA THR A 57 1.84 -10.60 -1.37
C THR A 57 2.54 -9.24 -1.39
N VAL A 58 3.72 -9.11 -0.79
CA VAL A 58 4.54 -7.89 -0.93
C VAL A 58 5.48 -8.03 -2.12
N ILE A 59 5.53 -7.03 -3.01
CA ILE A 59 6.46 -6.99 -4.14
C ILE A 59 7.45 -5.85 -3.94
N SER A 60 8.74 -6.17 -3.99
CA SER A 60 9.84 -5.24 -3.69
C SER A 60 10.95 -5.37 -4.73
N SER A 61 11.78 -4.33 -4.87
CA SER A 61 12.97 -4.37 -5.74
C SER A 61 14.16 -5.10 -5.12
N SER A 62 14.12 -5.40 -3.81
CA SER A 62 15.20 -6.06 -3.08
C SER A 62 14.66 -6.82 -1.86
N ASP A 63 15.47 -7.71 -1.28
CA ASP A 63 15.06 -8.53 -0.14
C ASP A 63 15.09 -7.82 1.22
N ARG A 64 15.56 -6.56 1.27
CA ARG A 64 15.80 -5.79 2.52
C ARG A 64 14.58 -5.64 3.43
N LYS A 65 13.37 -5.82 2.89
CA LYS A 65 12.08 -5.67 3.58
C LYS A 65 11.36 -7.03 3.77
N ARG A 66 12.00 -8.18 3.47
CA ARG A 66 11.36 -9.51 3.55
C ARG A 66 10.97 -9.87 4.98
N GLU A 67 11.94 -9.95 5.88
CA GLU A 67 11.75 -10.27 7.30
C GLU A 67 10.65 -9.39 7.90
N GLU A 68 10.73 -8.08 7.67
CA GLU A 68 9.76 -7.10 8.14
C GLU A 68 8.34 -7.33 7.57
N ALA A 69 8.22 -7.59 6.27
CA ALA A 69 6.93 -7.86 5.63
C ALA A 69 6.29 -9.17 6.10
N MET A 70 7.07 -10.23 6.26
CA MET A 70 6.58 -11.56 6.65
C MET A 70 6.30 -11.62 8.16
N ASP A 71 7.27 -11.22 8.99
CA ASP A 71 7.31 -11.52 10.42
C ASP A 71 6.75 -10.38 11.30
N HIS A 72 6.63 -9.15 10.77
CA HIS A 72 6.08 -8.00 11.50
C HIS A 72 4.76 -7.48 10.91
N LEU A 73 4.61 -7.51 9.58
CA LEU A 73 3.37 -7.09 8.89
C LEU A 73 2.45 -8.26 8.50
N GLY A 74 2.89 -9.50 8.67
CA GLY A 74 2.07 -10.70 8.47
C GLY A 74 1.72 -11.00 7.01
N ALA A 75 2.53 -10.56 6.05
CA ALA A 75 2.35 -10.94 4.64
C ALA A 75 2.48 -12.45 4.45
N ASP A 76 1.66 -13.02 3.56
CA ASP A 76 1.64 -14.45 3.26
C ASP A 76 2.71 -14.83 2.23
N ASP A 77 3.11 -13.88 1.37
CA ASP A 77 4.08 -14.07 0.30
C ASP A 77 4.96 -12.82 0.09
N TYR A 78 6.19 -13.02 -0.42
CA TYR A 78 7.09 -11.93 -0.79
C TYR A 78 7.88 -12.21 -2.07
N LEU A 79 7.67 -11.36 -3.07
CA LEU A 79 8.25 -11.41 -4.41
C LEU A 79 9.28 -10.30 -4.63
N ILE A 80 10.38 -10.63 -5.30
CA ILE A 80 11.36 -9.65 -5.76
C ILE A 80 11.06 -9.36 -7.24
N SER A 81 10.82 -8.10 -7.60
CA SER A 81 10.40 -7.71 -8.95
C SER A 81 11.45 -7.96 -10.04
N SER A 82 12.72 -8.13 -9.65
CA SER A 82 13.83 -8.50 -10.54
C SER A 82 13.98 -10.02 -10.74
N ASP A 83 13.30 -10.86 -9.94
CA ASP A 83 13.27 -12.32 -10.13
C ASP A 83 12.21 -12.67 -11.18
N SER A 84 12.62 -12.66 -12.45
CA SER A 84 11.76 -12.99 -13.59
C SER A 84 11.11 -14.37 -13.47
N THR A 85 11.76 -15.34 -12.81
CA THR A 85 11.24 -16.70 -12.66
C THR A 85 10.11 -16.75 -11.64
N ARG A 86 10.24 -16.05 -10.51
CA ARG A 86 9.16 -15.96 -9.51
C ARG A 86 8.02 -15.06 -9.99
N MET A 87 8.32 -13.96 -10.67
CA MET A 87 7.31 -13.11 -11.31
C MET A 87 6.49 -13.89 -12.35
N GLN A 88 7.12 -14.70 -13.20
CA GLN A 88 6.41 -15.54 -14.18
C GLN A 88 5.54 -16.63 -13.51
N LYS A 89 6.01 -17.22 -12.40
CA LYS A 89 5.22 -18.19 -11.61
C LYS A 89 4.00 -17.56 -10.91
N ALA A 90 4.05 -16.26 -10.66
CA ALA A 90 2.97 -15.49 -10.06
C ALA A 90 2.05 -14.80 -11.09
N ALA A 91 2.20 -15.10 -12.38
CA ALA A 91 1.32 -14.59 -13.43
C ALA A 91 -0.17 -14.95 -13.18
N ASP A 92 -1.07 -14.02 -13.50
CA ASP A 92 -2.52 -14.12 -13.32
C ASP A 92 -2.96 -14.68 -11.94
N SER A 93 -2.27 -14.29 -10.86
CA SER A 93 -2.49 -14.80 -9.49
C SER A 93 -3.15 -13.80 -8.52
N LEU A 94 -3.04 -12.50 -8.80
CA LEU A 94 -3.52 -11.41 -7.95
C LEU A 94 -4.86 -10.84 -8.45
N ASP A 95 -5.78 -10.52 -7.54
CA ASP A 95 -7.05 -9.85 -7.86
C ASP A 95 -6.84 -8.33 -8.01
N TYR A 96 -5.95 -7.73 -7.20
CA TYR A 96 -5.53 -6.33 -7.35
C TYR A 96 -4.12 -6.07 -6.78
N ILE A 97 -3.53 -4.94 -7.18
CA ILE A 97 -2.19 -4.44 -6.82
C ILE A 97 -2.34 -2.98 -6.37
N ILE A 98 -1.75 -2.60 -5.22
CA ILE A 98 -1.73 -1.22 -4.71
C ILE A 98 -0.31 -0.66 -4.87
N ASP A 99 -0.11 0.15 -5.89
CA ASP A 99 1.20 0.70 -6.25
C ASP A 99 1.48 2.02 -5.51
N THR A 100 2.31 1.97 -4.48
CA THR A 100 2.75 3.11 -3.65
C THR A 100 4.13 3.66 -4.03
N VAL A 101 4.61 3.40 -5.24
CA VAL A 101 6.00 3.75 -5.63
C VAL A 101 6.08 5.21 -6.12
N PRO A 102 6.81 6.12 -5.45
CA PRO A 102 6.93 7.52 -5.89
C PRO A 102 8.01 7.73 -6.98
N VAL A 103 8.38 6.68 -7.72
CA VAL A 103 9.42 6.70 -8.74
C VAL A 103 9.03 5.85 -9.95
N PHE A 104 9.54 6.24 -11.13
CA PHE A 104 9.27 5.53 -12.38
C PHE A 104 9.63 4.05 -12.30
N HIS A 105 8.75 3.21 -12.85
CA HIS A 105 8.96 1.79 -13.04
C HIS A 105 8.05 1.26 -14.16
N PRO A 106 8.42 0.16 -14.86
CA PRO A 106 7.59 -0.43 -15.90
C PRO A 106 6.35 -1.10 -15.31
N LEU A 107 5.20 -0.97 -15.97
CA LEU A 107 3.93 -1.51 -15.48
C LEU A 107 3.68 -2.96 -15.93
N GLU A 108 4.24 -3.37 -17.07
CA GLU A 108 4.01 -4.69 -17.67
C GLU A 108 4.31 -5.88 -16.73
N PRO A 109 5.38 -5.87 -15.91
CA PRO A 109 5.65 -6.95 -14.96
C PRO A 109 4.61 -7.07 -13.85
N TYR A 110 3.82 -6.02 -13.58
CA TYR A 110 2.77 -6.02 -12.57
C TYR A 110 1.40 -6.33 -13.20
N LEU A 111 1.15 -5.81 -14.41
CA LEU A 111 -0.04 -6.14 -15.21
C LEU A 111 -0.11 -7.64 -15.56
N SER A 112 1.02 -8.34 -15.68
CA SER A 112 1.06 -9.80 -15.89
C SER A 112 0.68 -10.62 -14.64
N LEU A 113 0.77 -10.06 -13.43
CA LEU A 113 0.41 -10.74 -12.18
C LEU A 113 -1.10 -10.68 -11.89
N LEU A 114 -1.78 -9.65 -12.42
CA LEU A 114 -3.22 -9.48 -12.28
C LEU A 114 -3.96 -10.57 -13.06
N LYS A 115 -5.04 -11.12 -12.49
CA LYS A 115 -5.99 -11.99 -13.19
C LYS A 115 -6.78 -11.25 -14.28
N LEU A 116 -7.59 -12.02 -15.01
CA LEU A 116 -8.76 -11.50 -15.72
C LEU A 116 -9.58 -10.59 -14.76
N ASP A 117 -9.97 -9.41 -15.25
CA ASP A 117 -10.69 -8.35 -14.49
C ASP A 117 -9.90 -7.74 -13.31
N GLY A 118 -8.60 -8.03 -13.18
CA GLY A 118 -7.76 -7.53 -12.10
C GLY A 118 -7.43 -6.04 -12.20
N LYS A 119 -7.15 -5.41 -11.04
CA LYS A 119 -7.00 -3.94 -10.92
C LYS A 119 -5.60 -3.51 -10.45
N LEU A 120 -4.99 -2.57 -11.17
CA LEU A 120 -3.80 -1.84 -10.73
C LEU A 120 -4.24 -0.47 -10.17
N ILE A 121 -4.01 -0.24 -8.88
CA ILE A 121 -4.39 0.98 -8.16
C ILE A 121 -3.13 1.80 -7.89
N LEU A 122 -2.98 2.92 -8.59
CA LEU A 122 -1.84 3.83 -8.44
C LEU A 122 -2.09 4.82 -7.29
N LEU A 123 -1.21 4.79 -6.29
CA LEU A 123 -1.12 5.75 -5.18
C LEU A 123 0.20 6.55 -5.22
N GLY A 124 1.25 5.99 -5.82
CA GLY A 124 2.56 6.63 -5.97
C GLY A 124 2.52 7.84 -6.89
N ILE A 125 3.05 8.97 -6.44
CA ILE A 125 3.18 10.19 -7.25
C ILE A 125 4.42 10.07 -8.13
N ILE A 126 4.23 9.92 -9.44
CA ILE A 126 5.31 9.76 -10.42
C ILE A 126 5.23 10.89 -11.46
N ASN A 127 6.24 11.76 -11.51
CA ASN A 127 6.30 12.90 -12.43
C ASN A 127 6.68 12.53 -13.89
N THR A 128 6.96 11.25 -14.15
CA THR A 128 7.29 10.72 -15.48
C THR A 128 6.08 9.98 -16.05
N PRO A 129 5.68 10.23 -17.32
CA PRO A 129 4.57 9.50 -17.94
C PRO A 129 4.79 7.99 -17.92
N LEU A 130 3.81 7.26 -17.38
CA LEU A 130 3.80 5.80 -17.39
C LEU A 130 3.40 5.29 -18.79
N GLN A 131 3.99 4.17 -19.19
CA GLN A 131 3.75 3.52 -20.48
C GLN A 131 3.39 2.05 -20.24
N PHE A 132 2.56 1.48 -21.10
CA PHE A 132 2.20 0.07 -21.07
C PHE A 132 1.73 -0.42 -22.44
N ALA A 133 1.92 -1.72 -22.72
CA ALA A 133 1.35 -2.36 -23.89
C ALA A 133 -0.18 -2.53 -23.77
N ASN A 134 -0.96 -1.75 -24.52
CA ASN A 134 -2.44 -1.79 -24.53
C ASN A 134 -3.06 -3.22 -24.61
N PRO A 135 -2.54 -4.18 -25.41
CA PRO A 135 -3.08 -5.54 -25.42
C PRO A 135 -3.09 -6.25 -24.06
N MET A 136 -2.16 -5.94 -23.15
CA MET A 136 -2.13 -6.52 -21.79
C MET A 136 -3.38 -6.14 -21.00
N VAL A 137 -3.85 -4.90 -21.17
CA VAL A 137 -5.03 -4.38 -20.50
C VAL A 137 -6.30 -4.92 -21.18
N MET A 138 -6.36 -4.85 -22.51
CA MET A 138 -7.53 -5.29 -23.29
C MET A 138 -7.81 -6.79 -23.15
N LEU A 139 -6.80 -7.66 -23.35
CA LEU A 139 -7.00 -9.12 -23.32
C LEU A 139 -7.34 -9.64 -21.92
N GLY A 140 -6.77 -9.02 -20.88
CA GLY A 140 -7.07 -9.34 -19.49
C GLY A 140 -8.31 -8.65 -18.93
N ARG A 141 -8.97 -7.75 -19.68
CA ARG A 141 -10.00 -6.82 -19.17
C ARG A 141 -9.58 -6.09 -17.87
N LYS A 142 -8.27 -5.84 -17.75
CA LYS A 142 -7.66 -5.27 -16.54
C LYS A 142 -7.99 -3.78 -16.45
N SER A 143 -7.99 -3.22 -15.25
CA SER A 143 -8.10 -1.76 -15.07
C SER A 143 -6.83 -1.18 -14.46
N ILE A 144 -6.51 0.04 -14.88
CA ILE A 144 -5.51 0.89 -14.23
C ILE A 144 -6.29 2.09 -13.72
N THR A 145 -6.22 2.36 -12.42
CA THR A 145 -6.98 3.42 -11.76
C THR A 145 -6.08 4.16 -10.78
N GLY A 146 -6.37 5.44 -10.54
CA GLY A 146 -5.65 6.26 -9.56
C GLY A 146 -6.50 6.50 -8.33
N SER A 147 -5.85 6.61 -7.18
CA SER A 147 -6.46 7.15 -5.98
C SER A 147 -5.56 8.22 -5.39
N PHE A 148 -6.20 9.27 -4.90
CA PHE A 148 -5.62 10.24 -4.02
C PHE A 148 -6.62 10.42 -2.90
N ILE A 149 -6.21 10.14 -1.65
CA ILE A 149 -6.95 10.41 -0.41
C ILE A 149 -8.38 9.78 -0.32
N GLY A 150 -9.15 10.14 0.72
CA GLY A 150 -10.45 9.56 1.11
C GLY A 150 -11.16 10.45 2.14
N SER A 151 -12.49 10.40 2.31
CA SER A 151 -13.21 11.42 3.12
C SER A 151 -12.99 11.33 4.60
N MET A 152 -13.47 12.38 5.27
CA MET A 152 -13.92 12.35 6.66
C MET A 152 -14.68 11.06 7.02
N LYS A 153 -15.72 10.65 6.28
CA LYS A 153 -16.48 9.42 6.61
C LYS A 153 -15.75 8.13 6.25
N GLU A 154 -14.98 8.08 5.16
CA GLU A 154 -14.09 6.94 4.90
C GLU A 154 -12.98 6.87 5.96
N THR A 155 -12.50 8.00 6.45
CA THR A 155 -11.51 8.10 7.53
C THR A 155 -12.15 7.69 8.86
N GLU A 156 -13.39 8.09 9.16
CA GLU A 156 -14.15 7.60 10.31
C GLU A 156 -14.36 6.08 10.23
N GLU A 157 -14.73 5.55 9.06
CA GLU A 157 -14.92 4.12 8.84
C GLU A 157 -13.59 3.34 8.93
N VAL A 158 -12.48 3.89 8.41
CA VAL A 158 -11.13 3.31 8.58
C VAL A 158 -10.67 3.41 10.04
N LEU A 159 -10.90 4.51 10.74
CA LEU A 159 -10.53 4.67 12.15
C LEU A 159 -11.31 3.71 13.05
N GLU A 160 -12.61 3.53 12.79
CA GLU A 160 -13.43 2.54 13.50
C GLU A 160 -13.00 1.12 13.14
N PHE A 161 -12.72 0.81 11.86
CA PHE A 161 -12.14 -0.46 11.44
C PHE A 161 -10.81 -0.76 12.16
N CYS A 162 -9.86 0.19 12.17
CA CYS A 162 -8.57 0.04 12.84
C CYS A 162 -8.77 -0.18 14.35
N LYS A 163 -9.73 0.51 14.97
CA LYS A 163 -10.12 0.31 16.37
C LYS A 163 -10.75 -1.06 16.64
N GLU A 164 -11.64 -1.53 15.78
CA GLU A 164 -12.30 -2.85 15.89
C GLU A 164 -11.32 -4.01 15.65
N LYS A 165 -10.40 -3.86 14.70
CA LYS A 165 -9.40 -4.89 14.33
C LYS A 165 -8.10 -4.79 15.13
N GLY A 166 -7.90 -3.72 15.89
CA GLY A 166 -6.66 -3.47 16.63
C GLY A 166 -5.46 -3.12 15.74
N VAL A 167 -5.70 -2.57 14.53
CA VAL A 167 -4.61 -2.14 13.64
C VAL A 167 -4.06 -0.80 14.10
N THR A 168 -2.73 -0.72 14.22
CA THR A 168 -2.01 0.48 14.66
C THR A 168 -0.73 0.62 13.86
N SER A 169 -0.43 1.82 13.35
CA SER A 169 0.83 2.05 12.64
C SER A 169 2.05 1.92 13.57
N MET A 170 3.13 1.32 13.07
CA MET A 170 4.44 1.38 13.74
C MET A 170 5.03 2.79 13.64
N ILE A 171 5.26 3.44 14.79
CA ILE A 171 5.69 4.83 14.88
C ILE A 171 7.01 4.99 15.64
N GLU A 172 7.81 5.96 15.23
CA GLU A 172 8.92 6.49 16.01
C GLU A 172 8.53 7.87 16.56
N MET A 173 8.32 7.96 17.87
CA MET A 173 7.97 9.22 18.52
C MET A 173 9.22 10.11 18.67
N VAL A 174 9.15 11.32 18.12
CA VAL A 174 10.24 12.31 18.15
C VAL A 174 9.78 13.62 18.79
N LYS A 175 10.75 14.40 19.28
CA LYS A 175 10.53 15.75 19.80
C LYS A 175 10.78 16.79 18.71
N MET A 176 10.29 18.02 18.90
CA MET A 176 10.35 19.08 17.89
C MET A 176 11.78 19.50 17.53
N ASP A 177 12.71 19.45 18.48
CA ASP A 177 14.14 19.70 18.27
C ASP A 177 14.81 18.67 17.34
N TYR A 178 14.29 17.44 17.30
CA TYR A 178 14.78 16.36 16.44
C TYR A 178 14.20 16.39 15.01
N VAL A 179 13.23 17.26 14.70
CA VAL A 179 12.50 17.25 13.42
C VAL A 179 13.42 17.36 12.20
N ASN A 180 14.47 18.18 12.25
CA ASN A 180 15.43 18.29 11.14
C ASN A 180 16.17 16.97 10.89
N THR A 181 16.61 16.28 11.94
CA THR A 181 17.24 14.96 11.85
C THR A 181 16.25 13.88 11.38
N ALA A 182 14.98 13.98 11.77
CA ALA A 182 13.92 13.11 11.25
C ALA A 182 13.72 13.28 9.73
N PHE A 183 13.78 14.51 9.21
CA PHE A 183 13.76 14.75 7.75
C PHE A 183 14.98 14.15 7.03
N GLU A 184 16.19 14.33 7.56
CA GLU A 184 17.41 13.72 6.98
C GLU A 184 17.39 12.18 6.99
N ARG A 185 16.69 11.57 7.95
CA ARG A 185 16.49 10.12 8.03
C ARG A 185 15.39 9.65 7.08
N LEU A 186 14.30 10.40 6.96
CA LEU A 186 13.20 10.14 6.03
C LEU A 186 13.70 10.10 4.57
N GLU A 187 14.53 11.06 4.15
CA GLU A 187 15.14 11.06 2.80
C GLU A 187 15.95 9.78 2.53
N LYS A 188 16.60 9.23 3.56
CA LYS A 188 17.40 8.00 3.50
C LYS A 188 16.56 6.72 3.64
N ASN A 189 15.23 6.84 3.78
CA ASN A 189 14.31 5.74 4.13
C ASN A 189 14.69 5.05 5.46
N ASP A 190 15.26 5.80 6.41
CA ASP A 190 15.72 5.34 7.72
C ASP A 190 14.65 5.52 8.82
N VAL A 191 13.47 4.94 8.59
CA VAL A 191 12.33 4.98 9.51
C VAL A 191 11.49 3.71 9.40
N ARG A 192 10.90 3.27 10.52
CA ARG A 192 9.98 2.11 10.60
C ARG A 192 8.74 2.46 11.42
N TYR A 193 7.67 2.99 10.86
CA TYR A 193 7.48 3.44 9.47
C TYR A 193 7.06 4.90 9.35
N ARG A 194 6.83 5.57 10.47
CA ARG A 194 6.35 6.96 10.50
C ARG A 194 6.91 7.67 11.73
N PHE A 195 7.55 8.81 11.52
CA PHE A 195 7.84 9.73 12.62
C PHE A 195 6.54 10.37 13.11
N VAL A 196 6.34 10.42 14.42
CA VAL A 196 5.25 11.15 15.06
C VAL A 196 5.87 12.18 16.01
N VAL A 197 5.58 13.46 15.78
CA VAL A 197 6.08 14.53 16.64
C VAL A 197 5.20 14.64 17.88
N ASP A 198 5.76 14.40 19.05
CA ASP A 198 5.10 14.69 20.33
C ASP A 198 5.15 16.20 20.61
N VAL A 199 4.21 16.94 20.01
CA VAL A 199 4.10 18.40 20.13
C VAL A 199 3.90 18.82 21.60
N ALA A 200 2.99 18.16 22.31
CA ALA A 200 2.65 18.51 23.70
C ALA A 200 3.85 18.32 24.64
N GLY A 201 4.56 17.20 24.51
CA GLY A 201 5.76 16.93 25.28
C GLY A 201 7.03 17.63 24.76
N SER A 202 6.95 18.46 23.72
CA SER A 202 8.09 19.24 23.20
C SER A 202 8.20 20.65 23.79
N LYS A 203 7.21 21.13 24.55
CA LYS A 203 7.28 22.37 25.36
C LYS A 203 7.77 23.61 24.58
N LEU A 204 7.15 23.89 23.44
CA LEU A 204 7.63 24.87 22.46
C LEU A 204 7.68 26.33 22.97
N ASP A 205 6.95 26.64 24.04
CA ASP A 205 6.77 27.98 24.60
C ASP A 205 7.43 28.14 26.00
N GLN A 206 8.51 27.41 26.31
CA GLN A 206 9.25 27.48 27.59
C GLN A 206 10.69 27.98 27.44
#